data_AF-A0A3A9HYG9-F1
#
_entry.id   AF-A0A3A9HYG9-F1
#
_cell.length_a   1.000
_cell.length_b   1.000
_cell.length_c   1.000
_cell.angle_alpha   90.00
_cell.angle_beta   90.00
_cell.angle_gamma   90.00
#
_symmetry.space_group_name_H-M   'P 1'
#
loop_
_entity.id
_entity.type
_entity.pdbx_description
1 polymer ?
#
loop_
_entity_poly.entity_id
_entity_poly.type
_entity_poly.pdbx_seq_one_letter_code
_entity_poly.pdbx_strand_id
1 'polypeptide(L)' 'MRAEAIEHNQLEQALTLRRHYLPGEGDELDSLARALWLDKYFAERSANSVAHGIATAFNG' A
#
# COMPACT_ATOMS: atom_id res chain seq x y z
N MET A 1 -20.71 2.71 10.31
CA MET A 1 -20.63 3.65 9.15
C MET A 1 -20.05 2.90 7.95
N ARG A 2 -20.24 3.34 6.68
CA ARG A 2 -19.71 2.59 5.51
C ARG A 2 -18.17 2.48 5.48
N ALA A 3 -17.47 3.45 6.08
CA ALA A 3 -16.01 3.46 6.23
C ALA A 3 -15.51 2.32 7.13
N GLU A 4 -16.10 2.15 8.32
CA GLU A 4 -15.75 1.06 9.25
C GLU A 4 -15.93 -0.34 8.62
N ALA A 5 -16.95 -0.50 7.77
CA ALA A 5 -17.18 -1.76 7.06
C ALA A 5 -16.05 -2.08 6.05
N ILE A 6 -15.39 -1.07 5.49
CA ILE A 6 -14.25 -1.24 4.58
C ILE A 6 -12.97 -1.51 5.38
N GLU A 7 -12.78 -0.85 6.52
CA GLU A 7 -11.62 -1.06 7.41
C GLU A 7 -11.53 -2.49 7.97
N HIS A 8 -12.65 -3.22 8.04
CA HIS A 8 -12.68 -4.60 8.50
C HIS A 8 -12.87 -5.63 7.37
N ASN A 9 -12.95 -5.19 6.12
CA ASN A 9 -13.12 -6.07 4.96
C ASN A 9 -11.86 -6.08 4.09
N GLN A 10 -11.04 -7.12 4.26
CA GLN A 10 -9.79 -7.29 3.53
C GLN A 10 -9.97 -7.37 2.02
N LEU A 11 -11.08 -7.91 1.53
CA LEU A 11 -11.35 -7.99 0.09
C LEU A 11 -11.61 -6.60 -0.48
N GLU A 12 -12.44 -5.79 0.18
CA GLU A 12 -12.72 -4.41 -0.24
C GLU A 12 -11.46 -3.54 -0.21
N GLN A 13 -10.58 -3.78 0.78
CA GLN A 13 -9.27 -3.13 0.84
C GLN A 13 -8.38 -3.52 -0.35
N ALA A 14 -8.26 -4.83 -0.63
CA ALA A 14 -7.48 -5.31 -1.76
C ALA A 14 -8.01 -4.78 -3.11
N LEU A 15 -9.33 -4.73 -3.29
CA LEU A 15 -9.97 -4.15 -4.48
C LEU A 15 -9.66 -2.65 -4.61
N THR A 16 -9.65 -1.93 -3.49
CA THR A 16 -9.29 -0.51 -3.46
C THR A 16 -7.83 -0.29 -3.85
N LEU A 17 -6.92 -1.08 -3.28
CA LEU A 17 -5.49 -1.03 -3.61
C LEU A 17 -5.24 -1.40 -5.07
N ARG A 18 -5.94 -2.41 -5.61
CA ARG A 18 -5.84 -2.80 -7.02
C ARG A 18 -6.25 -1.65 -7.93
N ARG A 19 -7.37 -0.97 -7.66
CA ARG A 19 -7.80 0.21 -8.44
C ARG A 19 -6.80 1.36 -8.37
N HIS A 20 -6.13 1.53 -7.23
CA HIS A 20 -5.14 2.59 -7.04
C HIS A 20 -3.83 2.30 -7.79
N TYR A 21 -3.26 1.11 -7.61
CA TYR A 21 -1.95 0.75 -8.15
C TYR A 21 -1.98 0.19 -9.57
N LEU A 22 -3.07 -0.49 -9.95
CA LEU A 22 -3.20 -1.26 -11.19
C LEU A 22 -4.54 -0.90 -11.88
N PRO A 23 -4.77 0.37 -12.26
CA PRO A 23 -6.07 0.83 -12.75
C PRO A 23 -6.54 0.15 -14.04
N GLY A 24 -5.61 -0.43 -14.81
CA GLY A 24 -5.91 -1.18 -16.04
C GLY A 24 -6.04 -2.70 -15.84
N GLU A 25 -5.79 -3.22 -14.64
CA GLU A 25 -5.92 -4.66 -14.36
C GLU A 25 -7.29 -4.99 -13.75
N GLY A 26 -7.71 -6.25 -13.95
CA GLY A 26 -8.95 -6.80 -13.41
C GLY A 26 -8.83 -7.18 -11.93
N ASP A 27 -9.86 -7.87 -11.44
CA ASP A 27 -9.96 -8.33 -10.05
C ASP A 27 -9.49 -9.77 -9.87
N GLU A 28 -8.58 -10.23 -10.73
CA GLU A 28 -7.96 -11.54 -10.62
C GLU A 28 -7.05 -11.62 -9.38
N LEU A 29 -6.90 -12.83 -8.83
CA LEU A 29 -6.12 -13.06 -7.62
C LEU A 29 -4.69 -12.52 -7.70
N ASP A 30 -4.04 -12.65 -8.87
CA ASP A 30 -2.67 -12.17 -9.10
C ASP A 30 -2.58 -10.64 -9.04
N SER A 31 -3.58 -9.94 -9.60
CA SER A 31 -3.66 -8.48 -9.58
C SER A 31 -3.91 -7.95 -8.16
N LEU A 32 -4.77 -8.64 -7.39
CA LEU A 32 -4.99 -8.33 -5.97
C LEU A 32 -3.72 -8.56 -5.14
N ALA A 33 -3.04 -9.69 -5.35
CA ALA A 33 -1.79 -10.00 -4.65
C ALA A 33 -0.69 -8.98 -4.99
N ARG A 34 -0.57 -8.58 -6.26
CA ARG A 34 0.38 -7.56 -6.71
C ARG A 34 0.09 -6.20 -6.07
N ALA A 35 -1.17 -5.80 -5.96
CA ALA A 35 -1.56 -4.56 -5.31
C ALA A 35 -1.20 -4.55 -3.81
N LEU A 36 -1.45 -5.64 -3.10
CA LEU A 36 -1.07 -5.79 -1.70
C LEU A 36 0.45 -5.75 -1.51
N TRP A 37 1.21 -6.37 -2.42
CA TRP A 37 2.67 -6.31 -2.39
C TRP A 37 3.20 -4.88 -2.63
N LEU A 38 2.63 -4.15 -3.60
CA LEU A 38 3.01 -2.76 -3.89
C LEU A 38 2.77 -1.83 -2.70
N ASP A 39 1.61 -1.96 -2.04
CA ASP A 39 1.28 -1.19 -0.83
C ASP A 39 2.35 -1.36 0.25
N LYS A 40 2.65 -2.63 0.59
CA LYS A 40 3.70 -2.96 1.57
C LYS A 40 5.06 -2.42 1.15
N TYR A 41 5.45 -2.62 -0.11
CA TYR A 41 6.75 -2.17 -0.62
C TYR A 41 6.92 -0.65 -0.50
N PHE A 42 5.89 0.13 -0.85
CA PHE A 42 5.97 1.59 -0.76
C PHE A 42 5.94 2.11 0.68
N ALA A 43 5.20 1.45 1.58
CA ALA A 43 5.23 1.77 3.00
C ALA A 43 6.63 1.55 3.60
N GLU A 44 7.25 0.40 3.32
CA GLU A 44 8.61 0.07 3.77
C GLU A 44 9.66 1.04 3.19
N ARG A 45 9.58 1.33 1.89
CA ARG A 45 10.48 2.27 1.22
C ARG A 45 10.36 3.68 1.80
N SER A 46 9.14 4.14 2.10
CA SER A 46 8.90 5.45 2.69
C SER A 46 9.48 5.52 4.10
N ALA A 47 9.26 4.50 4.93
CA ALA A 47 9.84 4.41 6.27
C ALA A 47 11.38 4.46 6.24
N ASN A 48 12.00 3.70 5.34
CA ASN A 48 13.46 3.70 5.16
C ASN A 48 13.99 5.06 4.71
N SER A 49 13.27 5.74 3.81
CA SER A 49 13.69 7.05 3.29
C SER A 49 13.63 8.12 4.38
N VAL A 50 12.60 8.10 5.22
CA VAL A 50 12.47 8.99 6.39
C VAL A 50 13.58 8.72 7.40
N ALA A 51 13.83 7.45 7.75
CA ALA A 51 14.90 7.08 8.69
C ALA A 51 16.27 7.54 8.19
N HIS A 52 16.55 7.38 6.89
CA HIS A 52 17.78 7.86 6.27
C HIS A 52 17.89 9.38 6.35
N GLY A 53 16.83 10.12 6.00
CA GLY A 53 16.81 11.58 6.08
C GLY A 53 17.06 12.11 7.50
N ILE A 54 16.46 11.48 8.51
CA ILE A 54 16.72 11.78 9.93
C ILE A 54 18.20 11.55 10.25
N ALA A 55 18.74 10.38 9.91
CA ALA A 55 20.14 10.06 10.17
C ALA A 55 21.10 11.06 9.50
N THR A 56 20.83 11.48 8.26
CA THR A 56 21.61 12.50 7.57
C THR A 56 21.51 13.87 8.26
N ALA A 57 20.33 14.28 8.72
CA ALA A 57 20.13 15.56 9.37
C ALA A 57 20.85 15.68 10.73
N PHE A 58 20.96 14.57 11.47
CA PHE A 58 21.61 14.54 12.78
C PHE A 58 23.10 14.18 12.74
N ASN A 59 23.58 13.56 11.67
CA ASN A 59 24.99 13.15 11.51
C ASN A 59 25.75 13.93 10.42
N GLY A 60 25.15 15.00 9.88
CA GLY A 60 25.74 15.90 8.89
C GLY A 60 26.74 16.88 9.47
#